data_AF-A0A934G0J6-F1
#
_entry.id   AF-A0A934G0J6-F1
#
_cell.length_a   1.000
_cell.length_b   1.000
_cell.length_c   1.000
_cell.angle_alpha   90.00
_cell.angle_beta   90.00
_cell.angle_gamma   90.00
#
_symmetry.space_group_name_H-M   'P 1'
#
loop_
_entity.id
_entity.type
_entity.pdbx_description
1 polymer ?
#
loop_
_entity_poly.entity_id
_entity_poly.type
_entity_poly.pdbx_seq_one_letter_code
_entity_poly.pdbx_strand_id
1 'polypeptide(L)'
;MMKKPHSLWQTLERVPGLAAVEAEWMALLGPEYELAKNLLRPNGKYASSYPCPAGCGCAHKVITHSTDDIVAVCRCEPKRCDTVELKRTDIAVYELNWNALGTVVASVLQAFQEDVPVDGLPMTRRIGTYSPYAGFRFPVYLTIQLEPEEFQRVVESLVSREDRPFILIAPTHDLYRPECEKLLQRKNARFFPLVDLLVCKDDGLFPIDKTADIILADFRSVVLPSPEDAGSMVFFPTPPDATWGDVSIKFKDGHTVSIKAGNASGTYNYTQMGMADERNGNPTKQWKLLESFATAHGKFSWEHSDATRKNQKRREVLAENLHNFFRIEGDPFRWTKDGKAWEASFKISYVE
;
A
#
# COMPACT_ATOMS: atom_id res chain seq x y z
N MET A 1 -37.40 17.33 -9.93
CA MET A 1 -36.63 16.47 -10.86
C MET A 1 -35.68 15.66 -10.01
N MET A 2 -35.98 14.37 -9.79
CA MET A 2 -35.10 13.50 -8.99
C MET A 2 -33.74 13.42 -9.70
N LYS A 3 -32.65 13.81 -9.02
CA LYS A 3 -31.29 13.70 -9.57
C LYS A 3 -31.03 12.23 -9.92
N LYS A 4 -30.36 11.97 -11.05
CA LYS A 4 -29.90 10.61 -11.38
C LYS A 4 -29.07 10.08 -10.20
N PRO A 5 -29.27 8.82 -9.76
CA PRO A 5 -28.43 8.24 -8.71
C PRO A 5 -26.96 8.30 -9.15
N HIS A 6 -26.11 8.63 -8.20
CA HIS A 6 -24.67 8.65 -8.39
C HIS A 6 -24.11 7.25 -8.13
N SER A 7 -23.03 6.88 -8.80
CA SER A 7 -22.28 5.70 -8.36
C SER A 7 -21.79 5.91 -6.92
N LEU A 8 -21.48 4.81 -6.22
CA LEU A 8 -20.84 4.84 -4.91
C LEU A 8 -19.70 5.86 -4.85
N TRP A 9 -18.78 5.81 -5.81
CA TRP A 9 -17.60 6.66 -5.82
C TRP A 9 -17.93 8.15 -5.92
N GLN A 10 -18.86 8.52 -6.79
CA GLN A 10 -19.32 9.91 -6.90
C GLN A 10 -20.09 10.37 -5.65
N THR A 11 -20.76 9.46 -4.96
CA THR A 11 -21.49 9.78 -3.72
C THR A 11 -20.51 10.13 -2.60
N LEU A 12 -19.40 9.40 -2.47
CA LEU A 12 -18.38 9.68 -1.46
C LEU A 12 -17.77 11.09 -1.60
N GLU A 13 -17.67 11.62 -2.82
CA GLU A 13 -17.18 12.99 -3.09
C GLU A 13 -18.27 14.07 -2.94
N ARG A 14 -19.47 13.72 -2.45
CA ARG A 14 -20.61 14.63 -2.31
C ARG A 14 -21.18 14.70 -0.89
N VAL A 15 -20.91 13.71 -0.05
CA VAL A 15 -21.45 13.65 1.32
C VAL A 15 -20.50 14.33 2.30
N PRO A 16 -20.87 15.48 2.89
CA PRO A 16 -20.04 16.15 3.88
C PRO A 16 -19.78 15.26 5.09
N GLY A 17 -18.53 15.21 5.54
CA GLY A 17 -18.16 14.37 6.67
C GLY A 17 -18.20 12.86 6.40
N LEU A 18 -18.56 12.44 5.17
CA LEU A 18 -18.86 11.05 4.83
C LEU A 18 -19.84 10.42 5.83
N ALA A 19 -20.77 11.22 6.35
CA ALA A 19 -21.67 10.85 7.41
C ALA A 19 -23.07 11.45 7.16
N ALA A 20 -24.08 10.60 7.12
CA ALA A 20 -25.46 10.98 6.85
C ALA A 20 -26.43 9.98 7.48
N VAL A 21 -27.72 10.34 7.55
CA VAL A 21 -28.77 9.37 7.92
C VAL A 21 -29.01 8.38 6.78
N GLU A 22 -29.54 7.20 7.10
CA GLU A 22 -29.82 6.14 6.11
C GLU A 22 -30.64 6.65 4.93
N ALA A 23 -31.68 7.44 5.17
CA ALA A 23 -32.52 8.01 4.12
C ALA A 23 -31.75 8.88 3.11
N GLU A 24 -30.69 9.57 3.55
CA GLU A 24 -29.86 10.40 2.66
C GLU A 24 -28.89 9.54 1.84
N TRP A 25 -28.28 8.51 2.46
CA TRP A 25 -27.49 7.52 1.73
C TRP A 25 -28.32 6.80 0.66
N MET A 26 -29.53 6.35 1.00
CA MET A 26 -30.46 5.72 0.06
C MET A 26 -30.85 6.66 -1.08
N ALA A 27 -31.09 7.95 -0.78
CA ALA A 27 -31.45 8.94 -1.80
C ALA A 27 -30.31 9.22 -2.80
N LEU A 28 -29.06 9.19 -2.34
CA LEU A 28 -27.89 9.47 -3.18
C LEU A 28 -27.45 8.25 -4.01
N LEU A 29 -27.40 7.08 -3.38
CA LEU A 29 -26.93 5.82 -3.98
C LEU A 29 -28.02 5.12 -4.79
N GLY A 30 -29.30 5.35 -4.46
CA GLY A 30 -30.42 4.67 -5.09
C GLY A 30 -30.28 3.14 -4.99
N PRO A 31 -30.37 2.39 -6.12
CA PRO A 31 -30.22 0.94 -6.13
C PRO A 31 -28.86 0.44 -5.60
N GLU A 32 -27.80 1.24 -5.67
CA GLU A 32 -26.47 0.85 -5.17
C GLU A 32 -26.38 0.87 -3.63
N TYR A 33 -27.40 1.39 -2.92
CA TYR A 33 -27.39 1.44 -1.46
C TYR A 33 -27.19 0.05 -0.83
N GLU A 34 -27.89 -0.97 -1.33
CA GLU A 34 -27.78 -2.34 -0.81
C GLU A 34 -26.37 -2.92 -0.98
N LEU A 35 -25.65 -2.49 -2.02
CA LEU A 35 -24.28 -2.89 -2.28
C LEU A 35 -23.28 -2.14 -1.38
N ALA A 36 -23.56 -0.86 -1.13
CA ALA A 36 -22.68 0.06 -0.41
C ALA A 36 -22.88 0.04 1.11
N LYS A 37 -24.03 -0.43 1.63
CA LYS A 37 -24.35 -0.39 3.07
C LYS A 37 -23.31 -1.11 3.94
N ASN A 38 -22.63 -2.13 3.40
CA ASN A 38 -21.56 -2.87 4.08
C ASN A 38 -20.30 -2.01 4.32
N LEU A 39 -20.17 -0.90 3.59
CA LEU A 39 -19.13 0.10 3.76
C LEU A 39 -19.55 1.22 4.73
N LEU A 40 -20.76 1.17 5.28
CA LEU A 40 -21.25 2.15 6.24
C LEU A 40 -21.31 1.54 7.64
N ARG A 41 -21.10 2.36 8.66
CA ARG A 41 -21.26 1.96 10.07
C ARG A 41 -21.92 3.07 10.88
N PRO A 42 -22.71 2.74 11.91
CA PRO A 42 -23.24 3.76 12.81
C PRO A 42 -22.09 4.45 13.55
N ASN A 43 -22.13 5.79 13.65
CA ASN A 43 -21.10 6.57 14.34
C ASN A 43 -21.49 6.99 15.76
N GLY A 44 -22.65 6.52 16.25
CA GLY A 44 -23.18 6.80 17.58
C GLY A 44 -23.84 8.18 17.75
N LYS A 45 -23.92 9.00 16.69
CA LYS A 45 -24.60 10.30 16.72
C LYS A 45 -26.00 10.21 16.12
N TYR A 46 -26.83 11.18 16.48
CA TYR A 46 -28.16 11.38 15.91
C TYR A 46 -28.21 12.72 15.16
N ALA A 47 -28.87 12.73 14.00
CA ALA A 47 -28.96 13.90 13.15
C ALA A 47 -29.95 14.93 13.71
N SER A 48 -29.59 16.22 13.63
CA SER A 48 -30.48 17.34 13.95
C SER A 48 -31.38 17.76 12.79
N SER A 49 -31.19 17.14 11.62
CA SER A 49 -31.95 17.38 10.41
C SER A 49 -32.21 16.09 9.65
N TYR A 50 -33.31 16.07 8.91
CA TYR A 50 -33.74 14.92 8.11
C TYR A 50 -34.02 15.35 6.66
N PRO A 51 -33.61 14.58 5.65
CA PRO A 51 -33.86 14.93 4.25
C PRO A 51 -35.37 15.01 3.97
N CYS A 52 -35.80 15.98 3.16
CA CYS A 52 -37.21 16.08 2.84
C CYS A 52 -37.69 14.89 1.97
N PRO A 53 -38.71 14.13 2.39
CA PRO A 53 -39.25 13.02 1.61
C PRO A 53 -39.92 13.46 0.31
N ALA A 54 -40.48 14.68 0.28
CA ALA A 54 -41.15 15.23 -0.90
C ALA A 54 -40.16 15.70 -2.00
N GLY A 55 -38.85 15.61 -1.76
CA GLY A 55 -37.85 16.04 -2.74
C GLY A 55 -37.84 17.55 -3.02
N CYS A 56 -38.42 18.35 -2.13
CA CYS A 56 -38.51 19.81 -2.25
C CYS A 56 -37.15 20.51 -2.01
N GLY A 57 -36.11 19.76 -1.63
CA GLY A 57 -34.73 20.24 -1.44
C GLY A 57 -34.44 20.86 -0.07
N CYS A 58 -35.42 20.92 0.83
CA CYS A 58 -35.21 21.43 2.18
C CYS A 58 -34.72 20.33 3.15
N ALA A 59 -34.13 20.76 4.26
CA ALA A 59 -33.80 19.90 5.39
C ALA A 59 -34.82 20.12 6.52
N HIS A 60 -35.55 19.08 6.90
CA HIS A 60 -36.49 19.16 8.01
C HIS A 60 -35.71 19.27 9.33
N LYS A 61 -36.20 20.08 10.29
CA LYS A 61 -35.67 20.08 11.66
C LYS A 61 -36.12 18.81 12.38
N VAL A 62 -35.19 18.05 12.94
CA VAL A 62 -35.55 16.99 13.88
C VAL A 62 -35.88 17.63 15.23
N ILE A 63 -37.04 17.27 15.77
CA ILE A 63 -37.52 17.66 17.10
C ILE A 63 -37.77 16.37 17.88
N THR A 64 -37.16 16.28 19.06
CA THR A 64 -37.29 15.12 19.95
C THR A 64 -38.06 15.56 21.19
N HIS A 65 -39.30 15.10 21.34
CA HIS A 65 -40.10 15.32 22.55
C HIS A 65 -39.84 14.22 23.58
N SER A 66 -39.66 12.97 23.13
CA SER A 66 -39.27 11.82 23.95
C SER A 66 -38.52 10.77 23.10
N THR A 67 -38.18 9.61 23.67
CA THR A 67 -37.53 8.52 22.93
C THR A 67 -38.37 7.94 21.80
N ASP A 68 -39.69 7.99 21.95
CA ASP A 68 -40.68 7.40 21.03
C ASP A 68 -41.53 8.49 20.34
N ASP A 69 -41.21 9.77 20.58
CA ASP A 69 -41.85 10.92 19.95
C ASP A 69 -40.79 11.84 19.33
N ILE A 70 -40.47 11.55 18.07
CA ILE A 70 -39.50 12.26 17.25
C ILE A 70 -40.19 12.65 15.94
N VAL A 71 -40.08 13.92 15.55
CA VAL A 71 -40.67 14.44 14.31
C VAL A 71 -39.69 15.27 13.50
N ALA A 72 -39.79 15.19 12.18
CA ALA A 72 -39.08 16.04 11.22
C ALA A 72 -40.01 17.12 10.66
N VAL A 73 -39.79 18.37 11.06
CA VAL A 73 -40.61 19.53 10.67
C VAL A 73 -39.99 20.30 9.52
N CYS A 74 -40.77 20.51 8.45
CA CYS A 74 -40.37 21.32 7.30
C CYS A 74 -40.04 22.76 7.70
N ARG A 75 -38.94 23.30 7.16
CA ARG A 75 -38.50 24.71 7.38
C ARG A 75 -38.77 25.63 6.18
N CYS A 76 -39.52 25.19 5.16
CA CYS A 76 -39.82 26.04 4.01
C CYS A 76 -40.80 27.16 4.37
N GLU A 77 -40.62 28.32 3.74
CA GLU A 77 -41.58 29.42 3.76
C GLU A 77 -42.06 29.73 2.33
N PRO A 78 -43.37 29.57 2.03
CA PRO A 78 -44.39 28.90 2.85
C PRO A 78 -44.09 27.40 3.03
N LYS A 79 -44.72 26.75 4.03
CA LYS A 79 -44.59 25.29 4.23
C LYS A 79 -45.02 24.56 2.96
N ARG A 80 -44.15 23.69 2.44
CA ARG A 80 -44.38 22.92 1.20
C ARG A 80 -44.40 21.41 1.39
N CYS A 81 -44.03 20.94 2.58
CA CYS A 81 -43.66 19.55 2.82
C CYS A 81 -44.21 19.18 4.23
N ASP A 82 -44.82 18.01 4.39
CA ASP A 82 -45.51 17.62 5.63
C ASP A 82 -44.55 17.31 6.78
N THR A 83 -45.06 17.31 8.01
CA THR A 83 -44.29 16.84 9.16
C THR A 83 -44.22 15.31 9.11
N VAL A 84 -43.05 14.75 9.38
CA VAL A 84 -42.79 13.30 9.29
C VAL A 84 -42.54 12.77 10.69
N GLU A 85 -43.26 11.73 11.09
CA GLU A 85 -42.95 10.96 12.30
C GLU A 85 -41.72 10.10 12.05
N LEU A 86 -40.78 10.10 12.99
CA LEU A 86 -39.50 9.41 12.90
C LEU A 86 -39.30 8.47 14.08
N LYS A 87 -38.61 7.36 13.83
CA LYS A 87 -38.03 6.51 14.86
C LYS A 87 -36.63 6.99 15.18
N ARG A 88 -36.13 6.60 16.36
CA ARG A 88 -34.75 6.87 16.77
C ARG A 88 -33.71 6.29 15.79
N THR A 89 -34.05 5.17 15.13
CA THR A 89 -33.22 4.56 14.08
C THR A 89 -33.12 5.42 12.82
N ASP A 90 -34.17 6.15 12.48
CA ASP A 90 -34.24 6.93 11.23
C ASP A 90 -33.30 8.15 11.27
N ILE A 91 -33.00 8.64 12.48
CA ILE A 91 -32.07 9.74 12.71
C ILE A 91 -30.66 9.27 13.10
N ALA A 92 -30.40 7.96 13.11
CA ALA A 92 -29.07 7.43 13.36
C ALA A 92 -28.12 7.83 12.22
N VAL A 93 -26.96 8.38 12.57
CA VAL A 93 -25.96 8.79 11.58
C VAL A 93 -25.02 7.62 11.29
N TYR A 94 -24.89 7.32 10.01
CA TYR A 94 -23.96 6.33 9.47
C TYR A 94 -22.81 7.05 8.77
N GLU A 95 -21.58 6.62 9.05
CA GLU A 95 -20.37 7.11 8.42
C GLU A 95 -19.71 6.05 7.54
N LEU A 96 -18.85 6.48 6.62
CA LEU A 96 -17.97 5.57 5.89
C LEU A 96 -17.10 4.78 6.87
N ASN A 97 -17.16 3.46 6.75
CA ASN A 97 -16.25 2.54 7.41
C ASN A 97 -14.92 2.50 6.65
N TRP A 98 -14.06 3.48 6.96
CA TRP A 98 -12.71 3.59 6.41
C TRP A 98 -11.89 2.30 6.50
N ASN A 99 -12.01 1.55 7.60
CA ASN A 99 -11.27 0.31 7.77
C ASN A 99 -11.75 -0.77 6.78
N ALA A 100 -13.06 -0.91 6.59
CA ALA A 100 -13.62 -1.84 5.60
C ALA A 100 -13.18 -1.48 4.18
N LEU A 101 -13.29 -0.20 3.79
CA LEU A 101 -12.83 0.25 2.47
C LEU A 101 -11.31 0.07 2.31
N GLY A 102 -10.53 0.50 3.30
CA GLY A 102 -9.07 0.35 3.30
C GLY A 102 -8.61 -1.10 3.20
N THR A 103 -9.31 -2.04 3.84
CA THR A 103 -9.04 -3.48 3.73
C THR A 103 -9.17 -3.97 2.29
N VAL A 104 -10.27 -3.62 1.62
CA VAL A 104 -10.51 -4.00 0.23
C VAL A 104 -9.43 -3.41 -0.68
N VAL A 105 -9.14 -2.12 -0.53
CA VAL A 105 -8.15 -1.43 -1.37
C VAL A 105 -6.74 -1.98 -1.16
N ALA A 106 -6.34 -2.20 0.10
CA ALA A 106 -5.03 -2.80 0.42
C ALA A 106 -4.90 -4.20 -0.18
N SER A 107 -5.95 -5.02 -0.12
CA SER A 107 -5.97 -6.35 -0.74
C SER A 107 -5.78 -6.29 -2.25
N VAL A 108 -6.48 -5.39 -2.94
CA VAL A 108 -6.36 -5.24 -4.41
C VAL A 108 -4.98 -4.75 -4.82
N LEU A 109 -4.38 -3.87 -4.02
CA LEU A 109 -3.04 -3.34 -4.28
C LEU A 109 -1.91 -4.24 -3.75
N GLN A 110 -2.23 -5.42 -3.18
CA GLN A 110 -1.26 -6.31 -2.54
C GLN A 110 -0.40 -5.57 -1.50
N ALA A 111 -1.02 -4.65 -0.76
CA ALA A 111 -0.38 -3.82 0.24
C ALA A 111 -0.63 -4.37 1.64
N PHE A 112 0.33 -4.17 2.54
CA PHE A 112 0.13 -4.42 3.96
C PHE A 112 -0.88 -3.41 4.50
N GLN A 113 -2.01 -3.89 5.02
CA GLN A 113 -3.10 -3.03 5.49
C GLN A 113 -2.66 -2.16 6.69
N GLU A 114 -3.03 -0.90 6.65
CA GLU A 114 -2.95 0.05 7.75
C GLU A 114 -4.26 0.85 7.84
N ASP A 115 -4.46 1.61 8.91
CA ASP A 115 -5.59 2.54 9.00
C ASP A 115 -5.24 3.77 9.84
N VAL A 116 -4.33 4.60 9.33
CA VAL A 116 -3.74 5.72 10.08
C VAL A 116 -4.19 7.05 9.47
N PRO A 117 -4.95 7.90 10.20
CA PRO A 117 -5.24 9.27 9.76
C PRO A 117 -3.96 10.07 9.52
N VAL A 118 -3.96 10.92 8.50
CA VAL A 118 -2.80 11.78 8.23
C VAL A 118 -3.00 13.13 8.92
N ASP A 119 -2.18 13.40 9.94
CA ASP A 119 -2.28 14.64 10.72
C ASP A 119 -2.26 15.88 9.82
N GLY A 120 -3.20 16.79 10.07
CA GLY A 120 -3.36 18.05 9.35
C GLY A 120 -4.00 17.94 7.96
N LEU A 121 -4.33 16.73 7.48
CA LEU A 121 -5.01 16.51 6.20
C LEU A 121 -6.42 15.95 6.41
N PRO A 122 -7.48 16.74 6.11
CA PRO A 122 -8.85 16.27 6.27
C PRO A 122 -9.11 15.07 5.34
N MET A 123 -9.96 14.15 5.79
CA MET A 123 -10.40 12.98 5.02
C MET A 123 -9.30 12.23 4.27
N THR A 124 -8.12 12.14 4.88
CA THR A 124 -6.94 11.50 4.29
C THR A 124 -6.36 10.51 5.28
N ARG A 125 -6.18 9.26 4.84
CA ARG A 125 -5.65 8.18 5.66
C ARG A 125 -4.59 7.41 4.89
N ARG A 126 -3.54 6.95 5.59
CA ARG A 126 -2.67 5.89 5.12
C ARG A 126 -3.40 4.56 5.34
N ILE A 127 -3.76 3.91 4.24
CA ILE A 127 -4.52 2.65 4.24
C ILE A 127 -3.62 1.43 4.05
N GLY A 128 -2.33 1.64 3.77
CA GLY A 128 -1.36 0.56 3.74
C GLY A 128 0.03 0.95 3.27
N THR A 129 0.86 -0.08 3.14
CA THR A 129 2.19 -0.01 2.54
C THR A 129 2.31 -1.04 1.43
N TYR A 130 2.49 -0.56 0.21
CA TYR A 130 2.86 -1.41 -0.92
C TYR A 130 4.36 -1.71 -0.88
N SER A 131 4.70 -2.99 -0.88
CA SER A 131 6.09 -3.45 -0.85
C SER A 131 6.24 -4.56 -1.89
N PRO A 132 6.71 -4.26 -3.11
CA PRO A 132 6.86 -5.28 -4.14
C PRO A 132 8.01 -6.25 -3.83
N TYR A 133 9.09 -5.72 -3.23
CA TYR A 133 10.30 -6.46 -2.88
C TYR A 133 10.88 -5.97 -1.56
N ALA A 134 11.69 -6.80 -0.90
CA ALA A 134 12.38 -6.46 0.34
C ALA A 134 13.14 -5.13 0.21
N GLY A 135 13.05 -4.28 1.23
CA GLY A 135 13.66 -2.96 1.26
C GLY A 135 12.98 -1.88 0.41
N PHE A 136 11.97 -2.22 -0.40
CA PHE A 136 11.16 -1.25 -1.14
C PHE A 136 9.77 -1.14 -0.52
N ARG A 137 9.47 0.02 0.07
CA ARG A 137 8.22 0.28 0.79
C ARG A 137 7.68 1.64 0.37
N PHE A 138 6.43 1.64 -0.11
CA PHE A 138 5.75 2.82 -0.63
C PHE A 138 4.41 2.96 0.10
N PRO A 139 4.14 4.09 0.77
CA PRO A 139 2.88 4.28 1.46
C PRO A 139 1.73 4.40 0.45
N VAL A 140 0.56 3.91 0.84
CA VAL A 140 -0.70 4.01 0.10
C VAL A 140 -1.64 4.92 0.88
N TYR A 141 -1.93 6.08 0.30
CA TYR A 141 -2.83 7.08 0.85
C TYR A 141 -4.18 7.00 0.15
N LEU A 142 -5.28 7.05 0.92
CA LEU A 142 -6.63 7.26 0.41
C LEU A 142 -7.11 8.63 0.89
N THR A 143 -7.57 9.47 -0.04
CA THR A 143 -8.16 10.76 0.26
C THR A 143 -9.55 10.89 -0.39
N ILE A 144 -10.51 11.47 0.35
CA ILE A 144 -11.87 11.69 -0.15
C ILE A 144 -12.25 13.13 0.16
N GLN A 145 -12.19 14.00 -0.86
CA GLN A 145 -12.49 15.43 -0.72
C GLN A 145 -13.80 15.77 -1.43
N LEU A 146 -14.35 16.95 -1.15
CA LEU A 146 -15.54 17.47 -1.82
C LEU A 146 -15.19 18.49 -2.90
N GLU A 147 -14.07 19.20 -2.71
CA GLU A 147 -13.65 20.31 -3.56
C GLU A 147 -12.26 20.08 -4.17
N PRO A 148 -12.02 20.48 -5.44
CA PRO A 148 -10.71 20.36 -6.08
C PRO A 148 -9.58 21.05 -5.31
N GLU A 149 -9.85 22.18 -4.66
CA GLU A 149 -8.88 22.95 -3.89
C GLU A 149 -8.46 22.23 -2.59
N GLU A 150 -9.36 21.44 -1.99
CA GLU A 150 -9.02 20.56 -0.88
C GLU A 150 -8.17 19.39 -1.35
N PHE A 151 -8.54 18.77 -2.47
CA PHE A 151 -7.79 17.68 -3.08
C PHE A 151 -6.36 18.10 -3.42
N GLN A 152 -6.20 19.25 -4.07
CA GLN A 152 -4.89 19.80 -4.42
C GLN A 152 -4.03 20.06 -3.17
N ARG A 153 -4.60 20.62 -2.09
CA ARG A 153 -3.89 20.82 -0.83
C ARG A 153 -3.37 19.52 -0.22
N VAL A 154 -4.14 18.44 -0.32
CA VAL A 154 -3.69 17.10 0.11
C VAL A 154 -2.49 16.64 -0.72
N VAL A 155 -2.56 16.75 -2.05
CA VAL A 155 -1.46 16.38 -2.95
C VAL A 155 -0.19 17.17 -2.63
N GLU A 156 -0.30 18.50 -2.54
CA GLU A 156 0.83 19.39 -2.23
C GLU A 156 1.48 19.02 -0.89
N SER A 157 0.68 18.78 0.14
CA SER A 157 1.18 18.41 1.46
C SER A 157 1.87 17.04 1.46
N LEU A 158 1.28 16.02 0.83
CA LEU A 158 1.88 14.69 0.75
C LEU A 158 3.20 14.72 -0.03
N VAL A 159 3.25 15.41 -1.17
CA VAL A 159 4.46 15.57 -1.98
C VAL A 159 5.57 16.29 -1.20
N SER A 160 5.20 17.25 -0.34
CA SER A 160 6.15 17.97 0.51
C SER A 160 6.64 17.16 1.71
N ARG A 161 5.83 16.24 2.25
CA ARG A 161 6.12 15.52 3.51
C ARG A 161 6.82 14.18 3.31
N GLU A 162 6.50 13.48 2.23
CA GLU A 162 7.08 12.16 1.97
C GLU A 162 8.46 12.30 1.37
N ASP A 163 9.47 11.56 1.83
CA ASP A 163 10.79 11.56 1.17
C ASP A 163 10.82 10.59 -0.03
N ARG A 164 9.86 9.69 -0.12
CA ARG A 164 9.81 8.59 -1.10
C ARG A 164 8.58 8.70 -2.01
N PRO A 165 8.61 8.01 -3.16
CA PRO A 165 7.41 7.80 -3.97
C PRO A 165 6.29 7.15 -3.15
N PHE A 166 5.04 7.42 -3.52
CA PHE A 166 3.86 6.87 -2.86
C PHE A 166 2.72 6.66 -3.86
N ILE A 167 1.70 5.91 -3.42
CA ILE A 167 0.46 5.71 -4.17
C ILE A 167 -0.63 6.56 -3.52
N LEU A 168 -1.33 7.35 -4.32
CA LEU A 168 -2.50 8.14 -3.92
C LEU A 168 -3.76 7.54 -4.54
N ILE A 169 -4.78 7.34 -3.72
CA ILE A 169 -6.07 6.82 -4.09
C ILE A 169 -7.15 7.86 -3.78
N ALA A 170 -8.16 7.97 -4.64
CA ALA A 170 -9.38 8.72 -4.39
C ALA A 170 -10.58 8.04 -5.07
N PRO A 171 -11.83 8.41 -4.76
CA PRO A 171 -12.99 7.73 -5.33
C PRO A 171 -13.04 7.82 -6.86
N THR A 172 -12.89 9.02 -7.44
CA THR A 172 -12.96 9.24 -8.89
C THR A 172 -11.80 10.09 -9.42
N HIS A 173 -11.80 10.34 -10.73
CA HIS A 173 -10.90 11.29 -11.38
C HIS A 173 -11.37 12.75 -11.25
N ASP A 174 -12.59 13.02 -10.79
CA ASP A 174 -13.27 14.30 -10.97
C ASP A 174 -12.54 15.48 -10.29
N LEU A 175 -11.88 15.21 -9.16
CA LEU A 175 -11.10 16.20 -8.40
C LEU A 175 -9.61 16.23 -8.78
N TYR A 176 -9.14 15.29 -9.60
CA TYR A 176 -7.75 15.20 -10.02
C TYR A 176 -7.46 16.15 -11.19
N ARG A 177 -6.68 17.21 -10.93
CA ARG A 177 -6.36 18.26 -11.90
C ARG A 177 -4.93 18.12 -12.47
N PRO A 178 -4.63 18.70 -13.65
CA PRO A 178 -3.29 18.64 -14.25
C PRO A 178 -2.14 19.14 -13.36
N GLU A 179 -2.44 20.05 -12.42
CA GLU A 179 -1.47 20.55 -11.43
C GLU A 179 -1.05 19.44 -10.46
N CYS A 180 -2.01 18.64 -10.00
CA CYS A 180 -1.75 17.48 -9.15
C CYS A 180 -0.90 16.45 -9.87
N GLU A 181 -1.20 16.19 -11.14
CA GLU A 181 -0.43 15.26 -11.97
C GLU A 181 1.05 15.66 -12.06
N LYS A 182 1.34 16.93 -12.36
CA LYS A 182 2.71 17.42 -12.43
C LYS A 182 3.47 17.24 -11.11
N LEU A 183 2.80 17.47 -9.98
CA LEU A 183 3.39 17.31 -8.65
C LEU A 183 3.71 15.84 -8.36
N LEU A 184 2.75 14.94 -8.60
CA LEU A 184 2.94 13.51 -8.37
C LEU A 184 4.01 12.92 -9.31
N GLN A 185 4.01 13.29 -10.58
CA GLN A 185 5.03 12.85 -11.55
C GLN A 185 6.44 13.22 -11.11
N ARG A 186 6.67 14.45 -10.63
CA ARG A 186 7.97 14.89 -10.11
C ARG A 186 8.44 14.10 -8.89
N LYS A 187 7.49 13.59 -8.09
CA LYS A 187 7.76 12.75 -6.92
C LYS A 187 7.90 11.26 -7.26
N ASN A 188 7.72 10.89 -8.54
CA ASN A 188 7.49 9.51 -8.98
C ASN A 188 6.33 8.83 -8.25
N ALA A 189 5.41 9.62 -7.68
CA ALA A 189 4.17 9.12 -7.11
C ALA A 189 3.15 8.84 -8.22
N ARG A 190 2.12 8.06 -7.88
CA ARG A 190 1.04 7.72 -8.83
C ARG A 190 -0.33 7.84 -8.18
N PHE A 191 -1.29 8.28 -8.98
CA PHE A 191 -2.69 8.41 -8.62
C PHE A 191 -3.51 7.29 -9.26
N PHE A 192 -4.30 6.57 -8.47
CA PHE A 192 -5.25 5.56 -8.98
C PHE A 192 -6.63 5.78 -8.37
N PRO A 193 -7.68 5.99 -9.17
CA PRO A 193 -9.01 6.16 -8.60
C PRO A 193 -9.71 4.82 -8.39
N LEU A 194 -10.54 4.76 -7.35
CA LEU A 194 -11.28 3.56 -6.96
C LEU A 194 -12.23 3.09 -8.07
N VAL A 195 -12.79 4.01 -8.86
CA VAL A 195 -13.64 3.68 -10.02
C VAL A 195 -12.95 2.80 -11.06
N ASP A 196 -11.62 2.87 -11.17
CA ASP A 196 -10.84 2.04 -12.10
C ASP A 196 -10.31 0.75 -11.46
N LEU A 197 -10.24 0.71 -10.12
CA LEU A 197 -9.73 -0.44 -9.38
C LEU A 197 -10.84 -1.42 -8.95
N LEU A 198 -12.03 -0.88 -8.66
CA LEU A 198 -13.10 -1.60 -7.97
C LEU A 198 -14.44 -1.38 -8.65
N VAL A 199 -15.19 -2.47 -8.80
CA VAL A 199 -16.58 -2.45 -9.22
C VAL A 199 -17.46 -2.93 -8.07
N CYS A 200 -18.59 -2.25 -7.89
CA CYS A 200 -19.62 -2.65 -6.95
C CYS A 200 -20.54 -3.67 -7.63
N LYS A 201 -20.59 -4.90 -7.12
CA LYS A 201 -21.43 -5.99 -7.65
C LYS A 201 -21.96 -6.82 -6.50
N ASP A 202 -23.16 -7.38 -6.69
CA ASP A 202 -23.82 -8.32 -5.77
C ASP A 202 -23.97 -7.82 -4.33
N ASP A 203 -23.00 -8.06 -3.45
CA ASP A 203 -23.00 -7.66 -2.03
C ASP A 203 -21.66 -7.05 -1.58
N GLY A 204 -20.80 -6.66 -2.54
CA GLY A 204 -19.46 -6.20 -2.20
C GLY A 204 -18.73 -5.40 -3.27
N LEU A 205 -17.46 -5.14 -2.95
CA LEU A 205 -16.49 -4.49 -3.84
C LEU A 205 -15.56 -5.56 -4.40
N PHE A 206 -15.46 -5.61 -5.72
CA PHE A 206 -14.64 -6.58 -6.43
C PHE A 206 -13.58 -5.88 -7.28
N PRO A 207 -12.35 -6.44 -7.37
CA PRO A 207 -11.33 -5.90 -8.26
C PRO A 207 -11.79 -5.97 -9.70
N ILE A 208 -11.45 -4.93 -10.47
CA ILE A 208 -11.53 -4.95 -11.93
C ILE A 208 -10.32 -5.75 -12.43
N ASP A 209 -10.57 -6.83 -13.15
CA ASP A 209 -9.56 -7.82 -13.54
C ASP A 209 -8.34 -7.16 -14.21
N LYS A 210 -7.14 -7.51 -13.74
CA LYS A 210 -5.80 -7.05 -14.21
C LYS A 210 -5.49 -5.56 -14.07
N THR A 211 -6.45 -4.68 -13.77
CA THR A 211 -6.19 -3.24 -13.71
C THR A 211 -5.14 -2.89 -12.67
N ALA A 212 -5.28 -3.41 -11.44
CA ALA A 212 -4.32 -3.19 -10.37
C ALA A 212 -2.92 -3.71 -10.73
N ASP A 213 -2.81 -4.89 -11.35
CA ASP A 213 -1.52 -5.47 -11.73
C ASP A 213 -0.77 -4.64 -12.78
N ILE A 214 -1.51 -4.14 -13.80
CA ILE A 214 -0.96 -3.27 -14.86
C ILE A 214 -0.45 -1.96 -14.25
N ILE A 215 -1.29 -1.37 -13.41
CA ILE A 215 -1.00 -0.10 -12.75
C ILE A 215 0.22 -0.22 -11.83
N LEU A 216 0.28 -1.27 -11.01
CA LEU A 216 1.40 -1.52 -10.12
C LEU A 216 2.67 -1.88 -10.91
N ALA A 217 2.56 -2.47 -12.10
CA ALA A 217 3.69 -2.71 -12.99
C ALA A 217 4.28 -1.41 -13.53
N ASP A 218 3.43 -0.47 -13.98
CA ASP A 218 3.87 0.87 -14.38
C ASP A 218 4.58 1.57 -13.23
N PHE A 219 3.97 1.59 -12.04
CA PHE A 219 4.58 2.21 -10.86
C PHE A 219 5.95 1.59 -10.55
N ARG A 220 6.06 0.26 -10.53
CA ARG A 220 7.34 -0.46 -10.31
C ARG A 220 8.41 -0.07 -11.33
N SER A 221 8.06 0.15 -12.59
CA SER A 221 9.03 0.52 -13.63
C SER A 221 9.70 1.88 -13.40
N VAL A 222 9.06 2.75 -12.61
CA VAL A 222 9.55 4.10 -12.31
C VAL A 222 10.27 4.17 -10.98
N VAL A 223 9.83 3.39 -9.97
CA VAL A 223 10.34 3.49 -8.60
C VAL A 223 11.42 2.47 -8.24
N LEU A 224 11.59 1.44 -9.07
CA LEU A 224 12.61 0.43 -8.86
C LEU A 224 13.81 0.68 -9.79
N PRO A 225 15.05 0.36 -9.35
CA PRO A 225 16.24 0.47 -10.19
C PRO A 225 16.11 -0.35 -11.48
N SER A 226 16.49 0.21 -12.62
CA SER A 226 16.50 -0.52 -13.90
C SER A 226 17.71 -1.47 -13.97
N PRO A 227 17.56 -2.67 -14.58
CA PRO A 227 18.69 -3.52 -14.91
C PRO A 227 19.65 -2.90 -15.95
N GLU A 228 19.21 -1.91 -16.74
CA GLU A 228 20.00 -1.31 -17.83
C GLU A 228 20.90 -0.14 -17.37
N ASP A 229 20.64 0.43 -16.18
CA ASP A 229 21.55 1.39 -15.54
C ASP A 229 22.87 0.71 -15.07
N ALA A 230 22.99 -0.60 -15.28
CA ALA A 230 23.95 -1.49 -14.64
C ALA A 230 25.28 -1.63 -15.40
N GLY A 231 26.14 -0.63 -15.22
CA GLY A 231 27.57 -0.89 -15.00
C GLY A 231 27.89 -1.37 -13.58
N SER A 232 26.87 -1.66 -12.75
CA SER A 232 26.95 -1.84 -11.29
C SER A 232 25.97 -2.92 -10.76
N MET A 233 26.03 -3.22 -9.45
CA MET A 233 25.21 -4.23 -8.75
C MET A 233 23.72 -4.11 -9.07
N VAL A 234 23.05 -5.21 -9.44
CA VAL A 234 21.58 -5.30 -9.55
C VAL A 234 20.98 -5.71 -8.20
N PHE A 235 19.69 -5.49 -7.98
CA PHE A 235 19.00 -6.06 -6.82
C PHE A 235 18.30 -7.37 -7.19
N PHE A 236 18.18 -8.28 -6.22
CA PHE A 236 17.35 -9.48 -6.36
C PHE A 236 15.90 -9.15 -5.99
N PRO A 237 14.89 -9.64 -6.73
CA PRO A 237 13.47 -9.42 -6.42
C PRO A 237 13.04 -10.26 -5.21
N THR A 238 13.67 -10.03 -4.06
CA THR A 238 13.43 -10.75 -2.81
C THR A 238 12.00 -10.48 -2.33
N PRO A 239 11.22 -11.51 -1.98
CA PRO A 239 9.91 -11.31 -1.37
C PRO A 239 9.99 -10.41 -0.12
N PRO A 240 9.01 -9.52 0.14
CA PRO A 240 9.08 -8.53 1.21
C PRO A 240 9.29 -9.07 2.63
N ASP A 241 8.84 -10.29 2.88
CA ASP A 241 8.87 -11.00 4.16
C ASP A 241 9.92 -12.11 4.21
N ALA A 242 10.77 -12.23 3.17
CA ALA A 242 11.79 -13.27 3.13
C ALA A 242 12.87 -13.05 4.21
N THR A 243 13.26 -14.15 4.82
CA THR A 243 14.38 -14.23 5.76
C THR A 243 15.59 -14.86 5.08
N TRP A 244 16.77 -14.77 5.70
CA TRP A 244 17.96 -15.46 5.18
C TRP A 244 17.76 -16.97 5.03
N GLY A 245 16.91 -17.59 5.85
CA GLY A 245 16.60 -19.02 5.76
C GLY A 245 15.88 -19.42 4.47
N ASP A 246 15.21 -18.47 3.81
CA ASP A 246 14.49 -18.68 2.55
C ASP A 246 15.41 -18.62 1.32
N VAL A 247 16.65 -18.14 1.51
CA VAL A 247 17.63 -17.97 0.44
C VAL A 247 18.39 -19.27 0.19
N SER A 248 18.52 -19.61 -1.09
CA SER A 248 19.38 -20.69 -1.59
C SER A 248 20.27 -20.16 -2.71
N ILE A 249 21.58 -20.34 -2.57
CA ILE A 249 22.58 -19.98 -3.58
C ILE A 249 23.28 -21.26 -4.05
N LYS A 250 23.24 -21.54 -5.34
CA LYS A 250 23.95 -22.68 -5.94
C LYS A 250 24.98 -22.21 -6.95
N PHE A 251 26.26 -22.44 -6.68
CA PHE A 251 27.33 -22.16 -7.65
C PHE A 251 27.21 -23.10 -8.83
N LYS A 252 27.07 -22.53 -10.04
CA LYS A 252 27.09 -23.29 -11.30
C LYS A 252 28.52 -23.48 -11.78
N ASP A 253 29.33 -22.45 -11.61
CA ASP A 253 30.75 -22.39 -11.92
C ASP A 253 31.42 -21.36 -11.00
N GLY A 254 32.70 -21.02 -11.24
CA GLY A 254 33.44 -20.06 -10.42
C GLY A 254 33.02 -18.59 -10.57
N HIS A 255 32.04 -18.28 -11.43
CA HIS A 255 31.61 -16.92 -11.77
C HIS A 255 30.09 -16.70 -11.67
N THR A 256 29.28 -17.76 -11.70
CA THR A 256 27.83 -17.68 -11.75
C THR A 256 27.15 -18.54 -10.68
N VAL A 257 26.03 -18.01 -10.17
CA VAL A 257 25.18 -18.67 -9.17
C VAL A 257 23.73 -18.72 -9.64
N SER A 258 23.05 -19.82 -9.34
CA SER A 258 21.59 -19.90 -9.34
C SER A 258 21.08 -19.50 -7.96
N ILE A 259 20.20 -18.52 -7.88
CA ILE A 259 19.63 -18.02 -6.62
C ILE A 259 18.14 -18.30 -6.59
N LYS A 260 17.63 -18.69 -5.43
CA LYS A 260 16.19 -18.78 -5.13
C LYS A 260 15.91 -18.15 -3.77
N ALA A 261 14.84 -17.35 -3.67
CA ALA A 261 14.27 -16.92 -2.39
C ALA A 261 12.74 -16.90 -2.52
N GLY A 262 12.05 -17.78 -1.77
CA GLY A 262 10.61 -17.97 -1.92
C GLY A 262 10.21 -18.37 -3.35
N ASN A 263 9.37 -17.55 -3.99
CA ASN A 263 8.92 -17.71 -5.38
C ASN A 263 9.85 -17.05 -6.41
N ALA A 264 10.81 -16.23 -5.98
CA ALA A 264 11.77 -15.57 -6.87
C ALA A 264 12.97 -16.50 -7.15
N SER A 265 13.43 -16.52 -8.40
CA SER A 265 14.64 -17.24 -8.80
C SER A 265 15.33 -16.59 -10.00
N GLY A 266 16.64 -16.79 -10.12
CA GLY A 266 17.41 -16.25 -11.24
C GLY A 266 18.86 -16.76 -11.25
N THR A 267 19.57 -16.46 -12.34
CA THR A 267 21.02 -16.70 -12.44
C THR A 267 21.75 -15.37 -12.44
N TYR A 268 22.76 -15.25 -11.59
CA TYR A 268 23.52 -14.01 -11.41
C TYR A 268 25.02 -14.30 -11.43
N ASN A 269 25.79 -13.34 -11.92
CA ASN A 269 27.25 -13.38 -11.83
C ASN A 269 27.78 -12.46 -10.73
N TYR A 270 29.07 -12.58 -10.43
CA TYR A 270 29.73 -11.78 -9.40
C TYR A 270 29.64 -10.27 -9.65
N THR A 271 29.63 -9.81 -10.91
CA THR A 271 29.47 -8.38 -11.24
C THR A 271 28.07 -7.89 -10.87
N GLN A 272 27.03 -8.65 -11.22
CA GLN A 272 25.64 -8.35 -10.89
C GLN A 272 25.39 -8.34 -9.37
N MET A 273 26.13 -9.14 -8.61
CA MET A 273 26.09 -9.12 -7.14
C MET A 273 27.04 -8.08 -6.51
N GLY A 274 27.61 -7.16 -7.32
CA GLY A 274 28.50 -6.08 -6.85
C GLY A 274 29.83 -6.56 -6.28
N MET A 275 30.28 -7.73 -6.72
CA MET A 275 31.51 -8.39 -6.27
C MET A 275 32.56 -8.49 -7.39
N ALA A 276 32.57 -7.54 -8.33
CA ALA A 276 33.64 -7.34 -9.31
C ALA A 276 34.64 -6.27 -8.82
N ASP A 277 35.93 -6.54 -9.00
CA ASP A 277 37.00 -5.57 -8.70
C ASP A 277 37.00 -4.45 -9.75
N GLU A 278 36.83 -3.20 -9.32
CA GLU A 278 36.72 -2.03 -10.19
C GLU A 278 37.94 -1.82 -11.12
N ARG A 279 39.12 -2.37 -10.76
CA ARG A 279 40.36 -2.15 -11.50
C ARG A 279 40.53 -3.12 -12.66
N ASN A 280 39.99 -4.32 -12.55
CA ASN A 280 40.28 -5.40 -13.50
C ASN A 280 39.07 -6.26 -13.87
N GLY A 281 37.89 -6.01 -13.28
CA GLY A 281 36.66 -6.75 -13.56
C GLY A 281 36.65 -8.19 -13.06
N ASN A 282 37.65 -8.64 -12.29
CA ASN A 282 37.72 -10.00 -11.76
C ASN A 282 36.88 -10.16 -10.48
N PRO A 283 36.55 -11.40 -10.08
CA PRO A 283 35.86 -11.64 -8.82
C PRO A 283 36.66 -11.15 -7.61
N THR A 284 35.99 -10.42 -6.73
CA THR A 284 36.56 -9.94 -5.47
C THR A 284 36.87 -11.09 -4.50
N LYS A 285 37.62 -10.79 -3.43
CA LYS A 285 37.88 -11.75 -2.35
C LYS A 285 36.60 -12.16 -1.60
N GLN A 286 35.56 -11.33 -1.65
CA GLN A 286 34.24 -11.60 -1.09
C GLN A 286 33.51 -12.66 -1.91
N TRP A 287 33.57 -12.59 -3.25
CA TRP A 287 33.06 -13.65 -4.10
C TRP A 287 33.74 -15.00 -3.81
N LYS A 288 35.08 -14.98 -3.70
CA LYS A 288 35.86 -16.18 -3.36
C LYS A 288 35.57 -16.72 -1.95
N LEU A 289 35.26 -15.83 -1.01
CA LEU A 289 34.79 -16.25 0.32
C LEU A 289 33.41 -16.90 0.24
N LEU A 290 32.47 -16.34 -0.55
CA LEU A 290 31.15 -16.94 -0.77
C LEU A 290 31.26 -18.33 -1.42
N GLU A 291 32.13 -18.47 -2.43
CA GLU A 291 32.45 -19.76 -3.07
C GLU A 291 33.00 -20.78 -2.05
N SER A 292 33.84 -20.32 -1.12
CA SER A 292 34.38 -21.18 -0.06
C SER A 292 33.30 -21.68 0.91
N PHE A 293 32.27 -20.86 1.19
CA PHE A 293 31.09 -21.33 1.93
C PHE A 293 30.32 -22.41 1.14
N ALA A 294 30.27 -22.33 -0.19
CA ALA A 294 29.61 -23.35 -1.01
C ALA A 294 30.33 -24.70 -0.95
N THR A 295 31.65 -24.70 -1.07
CA THR A 295 32.48 -25.92 -0.94
C THR A 295 32.35 -26.55 0.45
N ALA A 296 32.16 -25.73 1.48
CA ALA A 296 32.02 -26.18 2.86
C ALA A 296 30.55 -26.35 3.30
N HIS A 297 29.61 -26.44 2.35
CA HIS A 297 28.18 -26.64 2.60
C HIS A 297 27.56 -25.67 3.62
N GLY A 298 27.94 -24.40 3.53
CA GLY A 298 27.45 -23.32 4.39
C GLY A 298 28.15 -23.19 5.74
N LYS A 299 29.11 -24.04 6.07
CA LYS A 299 29.89 -23.98 7.31
C LYS A 299 31.37 -23.79 7.02
N PHE A 300 31.92 -22.65 7.40
CA PHE A 300 33.33 -22.36 7.19
C PHE A 300 34.10 -22.47 8.51
N SER A 301 34.79 -23.61 8.71
CA SER A 301 35.56 -23.92 9.93
C SER A 301 37.05 -23.60 9.80
N TRP A 302 37.61 -22.97 10.83
CA TRP A 302 39.02 -22.57 10.92
C TRP A 302 39.87 -23.71 11.50
N GLU A 303 40.22 -24.75 10.73
CA GLU A 303 41.19 -25.75 11.20
C GLU A 303 42.66 -25.32 11.06
N HIS A 304 42.94 -24.12 10.53
CA HIS A 304 44.27 -23.51 10.59
C HIS A 304 44.19 -22.05 11.01
N SER A 305 45.15 -21.66 11.85
CA SER A 305 45.25 -20.42 12.63
C SER A 305 45.24 -19.12 11.82
N ASP A 306 44.07 -18.67 11.39
CA ASP A 306 43.92 -17.34 10.77
C ASP A 306 42.64 -16.62 11.23
N ALA A 307 42.45 -16.58 12.54
CA ALA A 307 41.61 -15.59 13.22
C ALA A 307 42.26 -14.18 13.11
N THR A 308 42.51 -13.72 11.89
CA THR A 308 42.98 -12.37 11.61
C THR A 308 41.79 -11.46 11.35
N ARG A 309 41.83 -10.24 11.92
CA ARG A 309 40.93 -9.10 11.63
C ARG A 309 40.60 -8.93 10.14
N LYS A 310 41.49 -9.39 9.27
CA LYS A 310 41.38 -9.41 7.80
C LYS A 310 40.24 -10.31 7.29
N ASN A 311 40.05 -11.50 7.85
CA ASN A 311 38.98 -12.40 7.43
C ASN A 311 37.63 -11.95 7.99
N GLN A 312 37.61 -11.42 9.21
CA GLN A 312 36.43 -10.75 9.75
C GLN A 312 36.00 -9.58 8.86
N LYS A 313 36.93 -8.70 8.46
CA LYS A 313 36.59 -7.58 7.59
C LYS A 313 36.07 -8.02 6.22
N ARG A 314 36.59 -9.11 5.65
CA ARG A 314 36.08 -9.69 4.40
C ARG A 314 34.64 -10.21 4.55
N ARG A 315 34.33 -10.86 5.67
CA ARG A 315 32.99 -11.37 5.99
C ARG A 315 31.98 -10.26 6.24
N GLU A 316 32.40 -9.16 6.87
CA GLU A 316 31.58 -7.95 7.02
C GLU A 316 31.22 -7.35 5.65
N VAL A 317 32.21 -7.17 4.77
CA VAL A 317 31.97 -6.63 3.41
C VAL A 317 31.14 -7.60 2.57
N LEU A 318 31.35 -8.92 2.71
CA LEU A 318 30.49 -9.91 2.05
C LEU A 318 29.04 -9.80 2.57
N ALA A 319 28.85 -9.65 3.88
CA ALA A 319 27.51 -9.46 4.45
C ALA A 319 26.85 -8.19 3.90
N GLU A 320 27.58 -7.09 3.81
CA GLU A 320 27.12 -5.83 3.20
C GLU A 320 26.71 -6.03 1.73
N ASN A 321 27.53 -6.72 0.93
CA ASN A 321 27.18 -7.02 -0.47
C ASN A 321 25.90 -7.86 -0.57
N LEU A 322 25.76 -8.89 0.27
CA LEU A 322 24.56 -9.72 0.31
C LEU A 322 23.34 -8.91 0.78
N HIS A 323 23.51 -8.01 1.76
CA HIS A 323 22.46 -7.09 2.19
C HIS A 323 22.01 -6.15 1.07
N ASN A 324 22.94 -5.56 0.34
CA ASN A 324 22.60 -4.65 -0.77
C ASN A 324 21.90 -5.39 -1.91
N PHE A 325 22.29 -6.64 -2.17
CA PHE A 325 21.70 -7.47 -3.21
C PHE A 325 20.31 -8.02 -2.82
N PHE A 326 20.16 -8.59 -1.62
CA PHE A 326 18.93 -9.24 -1.17
C PHE A 326 17.98 -8.34 -0.38
N ARG A 327 18.49 -7.29 0.27
CA ARG A 327 17.74 -6.35 1.12
C ARG A 327 17.00 -6.99 2.30
N ILE A 328 17.48 -8.15 2.75
CA ILE A 328 17.00 -8.83 3.96
C ILE A 328 17.69 -8.22 5.18
N GLU A 329 16.94 -7.98 6.26
CA GLU A 329 17.49 -7.46 7.52
C GLU A 329 18.25 -8.54 8.33
N GLY A 330 19.18 -8.10 9.19
CA GLY A 330 19.93 -8.98 10.10
C GLY A 330 21.11 -9.73 9.45
N ASP A 331 22.04 -10.23 10.26
CA ASP A 331 23.30 -10.79 9.76
C ASP A 331 23.13 -12.10 8.94
N PRO A 332 23.59 -12.17 7.67
CA PRO A 332 23.54 -13.41 6.88
C PRO A 332 24.46 -14.53 7.40
N PHE A 333 25.34 -14.23 8.36
CA PHE A 333 26.25 -15.19 8.97
C PHE A 333 26.10 -15.21 10.49
N ARG A 334 26.15 -16.40 11.08
CA ARG A 334 26.15 -16.61 12.52
C ARG A 334 27.36 -17.41 12.97
N TRP A 335 27.70 -17.29 14.25
CA TRP A 335 28.67 -18.17 14.87
C TRP A 335 28.06 -19.55 15.11
N THR A 336 28.84 -20.61 14.90
CA THR A 336 28.45 -21.94 15.35
C THR A 336 28.39 -22.00 16.88
N LYS A 337 27.63 -22.95 17.43
CA LYS A 337 27.41 -23.09 18.89
C LYS A 337 28.70 -23.27 19.69
N ASP A 338 29.75 -23.82 19.07
CA ASP A 338 31.07 -24.00 19.66
C ASP A 338 31.99 -22.78 19.48
N GLY A 339 31.55 -21.75 18.76
CA GLY A 339 32.30 -20.52 18.47
C GLY A 339 33.47 -20.70 17.50
N LYS A 340 33.60 -21.85 16.84
CA LYS A 340 34.79 -22.20 16.05
C LYS A 340 34.63 -22.01 14.53
N ALA A 341 33.42 -21.72 14.06
CA ALA A 341 33.13 -21.57 12.64
C ALA A 341 32.06 -20.50 12.40
N TRP A 342 32.02 -20.01 11.16
CA TRP A 342 30.87 -19.26 10.66
C TRP A 342 29.93 -20.20 9.93
N GLU A 343 28.64 -19.99 10.16
CA GLU A 343 27.57 -20.68 9.46
C GLU A 343 26.73 -19.63 8.71
N ALA A 344 26.50 -19.87 7.42
CA ALA A 344 25.56 -19.09 6.66
C ALA A 344 24.14 -19.33 7.18
N SER A 345 23.36 -18.26 7.35
CA SER A 345 21.94 -18.32 7.70
C SER A 345 21.06 -18.73 6.50
N PHE A 346 21.67 -18.99 5.34
CA PHE A 346 21.06 -19.37 4.06
C PHE A 346 21.67 -20.68 3.54
N LYS A 347 21.01 -21.32 2.57
CA LYS A 347 21.52 -22.55 1.94
C LYS A 347 22.53 -22.19 0.84
N ILE A 348 23.69 -22.84 0.84
CA ILE A 348 24.72 -22.63 -0.18
C ILE A 348 25.45 -23.93 -0.54
N SER A 349 25.61 -24.19 -1.84
CA SER A 349 26.29 -25.39 -2.38
C SER A 349 26.78 -25.16 -3.81
N TYR A 350 27.48 -26.13 -4.39
CA TYR A 350 27.58 -26.26 -5.85
C TYR A 350 26.33 -26.96 -6.41
N VAL A 351 26.08 -26.80 -7.72
CA VAL A 351 25.15 -27.67 -8.45
C VAL A 351 25.77 -29.06 -8.52
N GLU A 352 25.00 -30.08 -8.12
CA GLU A 352 25.38 -31.50 -8.23
C GLU A 352 25.43 -31.97 -9.69
#